data_AF-A0AAV9R4S7-F1
#
_entry.id   AF-A0AAV9R4S7-F1
#
_cell.length_a   1.000
_cell.length_b   1.000
_cell.length_c   1.000
_cell.angle_alpha   90.00
_cell.angle_beta   90.00
_cell.angle_gamma   90.00
#
_symmetry.space_group_name_H-M   'P 1'
#
loop_
_entity.id
_entity.type
_entity.pdbx_description
1 polymer ?
#
loop_
_entity_poly.entity_id
_entity_poly.type
_entity_poly.pdbx_seq_one_letter_code
_entity_poly.pdbx_strand_id
1 'polypeptide(L)'
;MSQQSPASPAINGITPFQQMISSCSGALLTSLLVTPLDVVKIRLQAQKNHMVKGKYFVYCNGLMDHICVCENGRGWYKAAGQFKGTLDAFYKIVCCEGITALWSGLPPTLVMAVPATVIYFTCYDQLCAALRVRMGERAQEAPLLAGAIARVGSATVISPLELIRTKLQSQKQSYRELTNCIRSAVQTEGWWSLWRGLGPTLLRDVPFSAMYWYNYEWGKTWLCQWNNTTEPTFTITFISGAGSGSIAAIVTLPFDVVKTRRQVELGALQAKNSSDQVSSSTFSVMRRIVAQDGFRGLFAGFLPRLIKVAPACAIMISSYEFGKAFFRKRNQERIPRQLQSTST
;
A
#
# COMPACT_ATOMS: atom_id res chain seq x y z
N MET A 1 -41.74 -26.01 5.98
CA MET A 1 -40.30 -25.88 6.25
C MET A 1 -39.61 -25.39 4.99
N SER A 2 -39.27 -24.10 4.96
CA SER A 2 -38.28 -23.54 4.04
C SER A 2 -37.65 -22.36 4.76
N GLN A 3 -36.58 -22.66 5.51
CA GLN A 3 -35.73 -21.66 6.15
C GLN A 3 -35.17 -20.75 5.04
N GLN A 4 -35.66 -19.52 4.97
CA GLN A 4 -34.95 -18.44 4.29
C GLN A 4 -33.67 -18.18 5.09
N SER A 5 -32.53 -18.59 4.54
CA SER A 5 -31.21 -18.16 5.00
C SER A 5 -31.18 -16.64 5.08
N PRO A 6 -30.66 -16.02 6.16
CA PRO A 6 -30.60 -14.58 6.27
C PRO A 6 -29.61 -14.05 5.24
N ALA A 7 -30.11 -13.51 4.14
CA ALA A 7 -29.28 -12.79 3.18
C ALA A 7 -28.60 -11.64 3.94
N SER A 8 -27.26 -11.64 3.96
CA SER A 8 -26.48 -10.56 4.56
C SER A 8 -26.98 -9.21 4.02
N PRO A 9 -27.07 -8.16 4.87
CA PRO A 9 -27.64 -6.89 4.44
C PRO A 9 -26.83 -6.35 3.26
N ALA A 10 -27.43 -6.33 2.07
CA ALA A 10 -26.82 -5.79 0.88
C ALA A 10 -26.75 -4.27 1.02
N ILE A 11 -25.59 -3.75 1.42
CA ILE A 11 -25.36 -2.31 1.54
C ILE A 11 -25.27 -1.73 0.13
N ASN A 12 -26.15 -0.79 -0.21
CA ASN A 12 -26.25 -0.18 -1.54
C ASN A 12 -26.46 -1.18 -2.70
N GLY A 13 -27.12 -2.31 -2.43
CA GLY A 13 -27.46 -3.32 -3.45
C GLY A 13 -26.29 -4.18 -3.93
N ILE A 14 -25.15 -4.20 -3.21
CA ILE A 14 -23.96 -4.98 -3.53
C ILE A 14 -23.61 -5.87 -2.33
N THR A 15 -23.22 -7.12 -2.57
CA THR A 15 -22.81 -8.04 -1.49
C THR A 15 -21.35 -7.81 -1.07
N PRO A 16 -20.96 -8.16 0.17
CA PRO A 16 -19.56 -8.07 0.61
C PRO A 16 -18.61 -8.81 -0.33
N PHE A 17 -19.02 -9.97 -0.86
CA PHE A 17 -18.22 -10.73 -1.82
C PHE A 17 -17.97 -9.97 -3.14
N GLN A 18 -18.97 -9.27 -3.65
CA GLN A 18 -18.82 -8.42 -4.84
C GLN A 18 -17.89 -7.23 -4.56
N GLN A 19 -17.98 -6.62 -3.36
CA GLN A 19 -17.05 -5.58 -2.92
C GLN A 19 -15.60 -6.11 -2.86
N MET A 20 -15.41 -7.33 -2.33
CA MET A 20 -14.11 -7.98 -2.31
C MET A 20 -13.55 -8.16 -3.73
N ILE A 21 -14.36 -8.63 -4.69
CA ILE A 21 -13.92 -8.75 -6.09
C ILE A 21 -13.53 -7.39 -6.67
N SER A 22 -14.35 -6.35 -6.48
CA SER A 22 -14.03 -5.00 -6.96
C SER A 22 -12.73 -4.45 -6.35
N SER A 23 -12.50 -4.70 -5.06
CA SER A 23 -11.26 -4.28 -4.39
C SER A 23 -10.05 -5.05 -4.91
N CYS A 24 -10.19 -6.36 -5.16
CA CYS A 24 -9.15 -7.20 -5.74
C CYS A 24 -8.77 -6.75 -7.14
N SER A 25 -9.75 -6.45 -8.01
CA SER A 25 -9.47 -5.94 -9.37
C SER A 25 -8.72 -4.61 -9.33
N GLY A 26 -9.10 -3.69 -8.43
CA GLY A 26 -8.39 -2.43 -8.24
C GLY A 26 -6.96 -2.64 -7.74
N ALA A 27 -6.76 -3.56 -6.79
CA ALA A 27 -5.45 -3.88 -6.25
C ALA A 27 -4.52 -4.51 -7.29
N LEU A 28 -5.03 -5.43 -8.10
CA LEU A 28 -4.29 -6.06 -9.19
C LEU A 28 -3.91 -5.03 -10.27
N LEU A 29 -4.86 -4.21 -10.71
CA LEU A 29 -4.60 -3.19 -11.74
C LEU A 29 -3.60 -2.15 -11.27
N THR A 30 -3.77 -1.64 -10.03
CA THR A 30 -2.83 -0.68 -9.44
C THR A 30 -1.44 -1.29 -9.31
N SER A 31 -1.34 -2.53 -8.83
CA SER A 31 -0.05 -3.21 -8.71
C SER A 31 0.61 -3.39 -10.08
N LEU A 32 -0.14 -3.82 -11.10
CA LEU A 32 0.37 -4.00 -12.45
C LEU A 32 0.94 -2.69 -13.03
N LEU A 33 0.25 -1.57 -12.85
CA LEU A 33 0.64 -0.27 -13.42
C LEU A 33 1.75 0.42 -12.63
N VAL A 34 1.80 0.26 -11.31
CA VAL A 34 2.75 0.96 -10.44
C VAL A 34 4.05 0.17 -10.24
N THR A 35 4.05 -1.16 -10.40
CA THR A 35 5.24 -2.00 -10.18
C THR A 35 6.47 -1.58 -11.00
N PRO A 36 6.35 -1.24 -12.31
CA PRO A 36 7.50 -0.76 -13.08
C PRO A 36 8.19 0.47 -12.47
N LEU A 37 7.41 1.41 -11.95
CA LEU A 37 7.92 2.62 -11.30
C LEU A 37 8.60 2.29 -9.96
N ASP A 38 8.03 1.34 -9.21
CA ASP A 38 8.61 0.88 -7.95
C ASP A 38 9.93 0.13 -8.15
N VAL A 39 10.02 -0.72 -9.18
CA VAL A 39 11.27 -1.40 -9.53
C VAL A 39 12.34 -0.38 -9.90
N VAL A 40 12.04 0.57 -10.81
CA VAL A 40 13.02 1.62 -11.19
C VAL A 40 13.48 2.41 -9.97
N LYS A 41 12.55 2.83 -9.11
CA LYS A 41 12.89 3.57 -7.88
C LYS A 41 13.79 2.76 -6.96
N ILE A 42 13.47 1.50 -6.69
CA ILE A 42 14.26 0.64 -5.81
C ILE A 42 15.68 0.46 -6.37
N ARG A 43 15.81 0.22 -7.68
CA ARG A 43 17.12 0.08 -8.35
C ARG A 43 17.95 1.36 -8.28
N LEU A 44 17.31 2.51 -8.47
CA LEU A 44 17.97 3.82 -8.37
C LEU A 44 18.38 4.15 -6.93
N GLN A 45 17.59 3.74 -5.94
CA GLN A 45 17.92 3.89 -4.52
C GLN A 45 19.03 2.94 -4.08
N ALA A 46 19.05 1.70 -4.58
CA ALA A 46 20.08 0.73 -4.29
C ALA A 46 21.48 1.19 -4.74
N GLN A 47 21.58 1.98 -5.82
CA GLN A 47 22.85 2.54 -6.30
C GLN A 47 23.49 3.57 -5.35
N LYS A 48 22.70 4.24 -4.51
CA LYS A 48 23.24 5.26 -3.57
C LYS A 48 23.92 4.64 -2.35
N ASN A 49 23.59 3.40 -2.01
CA ASN A 49 24.32 2.67 -0.98
C ASN A 49 25.66 2.25 -1.57
N HIS A 50 26.76 2.89 -1.15
CA HIS A 50 28.11 2.60 -1.63
C HIS A 50 28.39 1.10 -1.51
N MET A 51 28.41 0.44 -2.66
CA MET A 51 28.71 -0.98 -2.73
C MET A 51 30.21 -1.16 -2.55
N VAL A 52 30.58 -2.08 -1.66
CA VAL A 52 31.95 -2.59 -1.55
C VAL A 52 32.38 -3.05 -2.95
N LYS A 53 33.52 -2.52 -3.45
CA LYS A 53 34.08 -2.89 -4.77
C LYS A 53 34.04 -4.42 -4.94
N GLY A 54 33.41 -4.91 -6.01
CA GLY A 54 33.42 -6.33 -6.39
C GLY A 54 32.11 -7.12 -6.21
N LYS A 55 31.00 -6.48 -5.80
CA LYS A 55 29.68 -7.15 -5.64
C LYS A 55 28.62 -6.52 -6.56
N TYR A 56 28.11 -7.27 -7.53
CA TYR A 56 27.02 -6.85 -8.44
C TYR A 56 25.71 -7.55 -8.10
N PHE A 57 24.57 -6.86 -8.06
CA PHE A 57 23.28 -7.48 -7.73
C PHE A 57 22.48 -7.90 -8.99
N VAL A 58 21.90 -9.10 -8.97
CA VAL A 58 21.05 -9.67 -10.03
C VAL A 58 19.66 -9.91 -9.49
N TYR A 59 18.67 -9.13 -9.90
CA TYR A 59 17.33 -9.25 -9.33
C TYR A 59 16.51 -10.28 -10.11
N CYS A 60 16.45 -11.50 -9.60
CA CYS A 60 15.51 -12.53 -10.06
C CYS A 60 14.20 -12.42 -9.26
N ASN A 61 13.05 -12.44 -9.95
CA ASN A 61 11.72 -12.44 -9.33
C ASN A 61 11.43 -11.28 -8.35
N GLY A 62 12.18 -10.17 -8.45
CA GLY A 62 12.10 -8.93 -7.66
C GLY A 62 12.24 -9.08 -6.16
N LEU A 63 12.83 -10.20 -5.74
CA LEU A 63 13.73 -10.19 -4.61
C LEU A 63 15.11 -9.76 -5.09
N MET A 64 15.87 -9.14 -4.19
CA MET A 64 17.27 -8.81 -4.41
C MET A 64 18.08 -10.11 -4.46
N ASP A 65 18.18 -10.70 -5.65
CA ASP A 65 19.00 -11.88 -5.89
C ASP A 65 20.46 -11.50 -6.24
N HIS A 66 21.30 -12.52 -6.35
CA HIS A 66 22.75 -12.58 -6.09
C HIS A 66 23.64 -11.35 -6.31
N ILE A 67 24.58 -11.23 -5.36
CA ILE A 67 25.95 -10.77 -5.55
C ILE A 67 26.62 -11.69 -6.58
N CYS A 68 26.76 -11.28 -7.84
CA CYS A 68 27.79 -11.82 -8.71
C CYS A 68 29.13 -11.25 -8.22
N VAL A 69 29.96 -12.12 -7.64
CA VAL A 69 31.38 -11.85 -7.50
C VAL A 69 31.97 -12.05 -8.89
N CYS A 70 32.56 -11.01 -9.46
CA CYS A 70 33.39 -11.16 -10.66
C CYS A 70 34.69 -11.86 -10.24
N GLU A 71 34.69 -13.18 -10.17
CA GLU A 71 35.92 -13.96 -10.29
C GLU A 71 36.17 -14.15 -11.80
N ASN A 72 37.23 -13.52 -12.32
CA ASN A 72 37.79 -13.71 -13.67
C ASN A 72 37.10 -13.05 -14.88
N GLY A 73 36.45 -11.89 -14.72
CA GLY A 73 36.22 -10.95 -15.84
C GLY A 73 35.27 -11.41 -16.96
N ARG A 74 34.61 -12.57 -16.83
CA ARG A 74 33.52 -13.02 -17.72
C ARG A 74 32.24 -13.23 -16.91
N GLY A 75 31.55 -12.14 -16.60
CA GLY A 75 30.22 -12.20 -16.01
C GLY A 75 29.19 -12.64 -17.06
N TRP A 76 28.40 -13.67 -16.75
CA TRP A 76 27.27 -14.15 -17.57
C TRP A 76 26.08 -13.18 -17.59
N TYR A 77 26.19 -12.06 -16.87
CA TYR A 77 25.16 -11.04 -16.70
C TYR A 77 25.76 -9.65 -16.96
N LYS A 78 25.23 -8.92 -17.94
CA LYS A 78 25.53 -7.50 -18.11
C LYS A 78 24.78 -6.72 -17.03
N ALA A 79 25.47 -6.40 -15.93
CA ALA A 79 24.92 -5.48 -14.94
C ALA A 79 24.54 -4.16 -15.62
N ALA A 80 23.31 -3.68 -15.40
CA ALA A 80 22.95 -2.34 -15.80
C ALA A 80 23.91 -1.37 -15.10
N GLY A 81 24.68 -0.61 -15.88
CA GLY A 81 25.64 0.35 -15.35
C GLY A 81 24.98 1.42 -14.45
N GLN A 82 25.76 2.37 -13.94
CA GLN A 82 25.23 3.47 -13.14
C GLN A 82 24.03 4.15 -13.82
N PHE A 83 22.95 4.37 -13.07
CA PHE A 83 21.75 5.05 -13.57
C PHE A 83 21.94 6.55 -13.36
N LYS A 84 21.81 7.33 -14.43
CA LYS A 84 21.89 8.80 -14.40
C LYS A 84 20.55 9.42 -14.00
N GLY A 85 19.45 8.68 -14.12
CA GLY A 85 18.10 9.12 -13.77
C GLY A 85 17.04 8.04 -14.00
N THR A 86 15.79 8.38 -13.72
CA THR A 86 14.64 7.45 -13.80
C THR A 86 14.42 6.91 -15.23
N LEU A 87 14.49 7.77 -16.25
CA LEU A 87 14.31 7.37 -17.65
C LEU A 87 15.47 6.52 -18.17
N ASP A 88 16.70 6.88 -17.78
CA ASP A 88 17.90 6.10 -18.10
C ASP A 88 17.86 4.73 -17.42
N ALA A 89 17.39 4.65 -16.17
CA ALA A 89 17.16 3.39 -15.48
C ALA A 89 16.09 2.54 -16.16
N PHE A 90 14.96 3.13 -16.55
CA PHE A 90 13.90 2.43 -17.26
C PHE A 90 14.40 1.83 -18.58
N TYR A 91 15.08 2.65 -19.40
CA TYR A 91 15.67 2.21 -20.67
C TYR A 91 16.70 1.09 -20.46
N LYS A 92 17.65 1.27 -19.55
CA LYS A 92 18.69 0.26 -19.26
C LYS A 92 18.12 -1.06 -18.74
N ILE A 93 17.11 -1.03 -17.87
CA ILE A 93 16.47 -2.24 -17.36
C ILE A 93 15.80 -3.01 -18.50
N VAL A 94 15.02 -2.32 -19.34
CA VAL A 94 14.34 -2.96 -20.48
C VAL A 94 15.35 -3.53 -21.48
N CYS A 95 16.41 -2.80 -21.80
CA CYS A 95 17.41 -3.25 -22.78
C CYS A 95 18.36 -4.33 -22.25
N CYS A 96 18.69 -4.33 -20.96
CA CYS A 96 19.67 -5.28 -20.39
C CYS A 96 19.02 -6.53 -19.76
N GLU A 97 17.85 -6.38 -19.14
CA GLU A 97 17.18 -7.45 -18.37
C GLU A 97 15.89 -7.94 -19.06
N GLY A 98 15.36 -7.18 -20.01
CA GLY A 98 14.10 -7.45 -20.70
C GLY A 98 12.89 -6.77 -20.05
N ILE A 99 11.77 -6.74 -20.77
CA ILE A 99 10.56 -6.01 -20.33
C ILE A 99 9.91 -6.62 -19.08
N THR A 100 9.98 -7.94 -18.91
CA THR A 100 9.41 -8.65 -17.75
C THR A 100 10.13 -8.32 -16.44
N ALA A 101 11.37 -7.82 -16.50
CA ALA A 101 12.13 -7.38 -15.33
C ALA A 101 11.47 -6.21 -14.58
N LEU A 102 10.66 -5.39 -15.27
CA LEU A 102 9.87 -4.31 -14.65
C LEU A 102 8.78 -4.82 -13.69
N TRP A 103 8.37 -6.08 -13.82
CA TRP A 103 7.42 -6.74 -12.90
C TRP A 103 8.08 -7.79 -12.02
N SER A 104 9.41 -7.79 -11.98
CA SER A 104 10.15 -8.57 -10.99
C SER A 104 9.64 -8.17 -9.60
N GLY A 105 9.13 -9.14 -8.82
CA GLY A 105 8.65 -8.92 -7.44
C GLY A 105 7.16 -8.74 -7.33
N LEU A 106 6.43 -8.72 -8.45
CA LEU A 106 4.97 -8.64 -8.46
C LEU A 106 4.31 -9.83 -7.73
N PRO A 107 4.67 -11.11 -7.97
CA PRO A 107 3.98 -12.24 -7.32
C PRO A 107 4.01 -12.20 -5.78
N PRO A 108 5.17 -12.07 -5.09
CA PRO A 108 5.17 -11.95 -3.63
C PRO A 108 4.50 -10.65 -3.16
N THR A 109 4.50 -9.59 -3.97
CA THR A 109 3.77 -8.36 -3.66
C THR A 109 2.27 -8.58 -3.64
N LEU A 110 1.73 -9.28 -4.64
CA LEU A 110 0.30 -9.54 -4.78
C LEU A 110 -0.25 -10.44 -3.67
N VAL A 111 0.51 -11.46 -3.27
CA VAL A 111 0.12 -12.40 -2.18
C VAL A 111 -0.22 -11.65 -0.88
N MET A 112 0.39 -10.49 -0.64
CA MET A 112 0.06 -9.66 0.52
C MET A 112 -0.83 -8.47 0.21
N ALA A 113 -0.58 -7.78 -0.90
CA ALA A 113 -1.30 -6.57 -1.25
C ALA A 113 -2.80 -6.85 -1.47
N VAL A 114 -3.14 -7.99 -2.08
CA VAL A 114 -4.54 -8.35 -2.36
C VAL A 114 -5.33 -8.61 -1.07
N PRO A 115 -4.91 -9.50 -0.14
CA PRO A 115 -5.63 -9.66 1.12
C PRO A 115 -5.74 -8.37 1.93
N ALA A 116 -4.65 -7.58 1.98
CA ALA A 116 -4.63 -6.32 2.72
C ALA A 116 -5.65 -5.31 2.19
N THR A 117 -5.70 -5.12 0.87
CA THR A 117 -6.66 -4.22 0.22
C THR A 117 -8.08 -4.72 0.35
N VAL A 118 -8.31 -6.03 0.16
CA VAL A 118 -9.65 -6.63 0.30
C VAL A 118 -10.19 -6.42 1.72
N ILE A 119 -9.41 -6.73 2.75
CA ILE A 119 -9.81 -6.51 4.15
C ILE A 119 -10.09 -5.03 4.39
N TYR A 120 -9.17 -4.15 3.99
CA TYR A 120 -9.29 -2.71 4.23
C TYR A 120 -10.53 -2.09 3.57
N PHE A 121 -10.72 -2.29 2.26
CA PHE A 121 -11.84 -1.68 1.52
C PHE A 121 -13.19 -2.25 1.94
N THR A 122 -13.25 -3.57 2.19
CA THR A 122 -14.49 -4.21 2.65
C THR A 122 -14.84 -3.76 4.07
N CYS A 123 -13.88 -3.75 5.00
CA CYS A 123 -14.10 -3.23 6.35
C CYS A 123 -14.49 -1.75 6.32
N TYR A 124 -13.86 -0.93 5.48
CA TYR A 124 -14.21 0.47 5.32
C TYR A 124 -15.68 0.65 4.90
N ASP A 125 -16.11 -0.01 3.82
CA ASP A 125 -17.49 0.15 3.30
C ASP A 125 -18.54 -0.27 4.35
N GLN A 126 -18.29 -1.38 5.05
CA GLN A 126 -19.18 -1.91 6.09
C GLN A 126 -19.24 -0.97 7.31
N LEU A 127 -18.08 -0.49 7.78
CA LEU A 127 -18.01 0.45 8.90
C LEU A 127 -18.58 1.82 8.53
N CYS A 128 -18.33 2.30 7.33
CA CYS A 128 -18.83 3.59 6.85
C CYS A 128 -20.35 3.57 6.76
N ALA A 129 -20.95 2.50 6.24
CA ALA A 129 -22.40 2.33 6.23
C ALA A 129 -23.00 2.26 7.64
N ALA A 130 -22.41 1.47 8.53
CA ALA A 130 -22.87 1.35 9.91
C ALA A 130 -22.77 2.69 10.67
N LEU A 131 -21.67 3.43 10.49
CA LEU A 131 -21.44 4.73 11.13
C LEU A 131 -22.35 5.82 10.56
N ARG A 132 -22.60 5.83 9.24
CA ARG A 132 -23.55 6.78 8.62
C ARG A 132 -24.96 6.63 9.19
N VAL A 133 -25.42 5.39 9.40
CA VAL A 133 -26.74 5.14 10.02
C VAL A 133 -26.77 5.60 11.48
N ARG A 134 -25.68 5.40 12.23
CA ARG A 134 -25.62 5.75 13.66
C ARG A 134 -25.39 7.24 13.93
N MET A 135 -24.67 7.95 13.06
CA MET A 135 -24.21 9.32 13.31
C MET A 135 -25.17 10.42 12.83
N GLY A 136 -26.24 10.08 12.10
CA GLY A 136 -27.28 11.03 11.68
C GLY A 136 -26.70 12.29 11.04
N GLU A 137 -26.80 13.43 11.72
CA GLU A 137 -26.31 14.74 11.24
C GLU A 137 -24.79 14.81 11.03
N ARG A 138 -23.98 14.00 11.73
CA ARG A 138 -22.51 13.95 11.54
C ARG A 138 -22.08 12.93 10.49
N ALA A 139 -22.97 12.55 9.56
CA ALA A 139 -22.67 11.58 8.50
C ALA A 139 -21.47 11.97 7.62
N GLN A 140 -21.11 13.25 7.54
CA GLN A 140 -19.92 13.71 6.81
C GLN A 140 -18.59 13.32 7.46
N GLU A 141 -18.58 13.08 8.78
CA GLU A 141 -17.38 12.63 9.50
C GLU A 141 -17.24 11.09 9.53
N ALA A 142 -18.31 10.36 9.19
CA ALA A 142 -18.32 8.90 9.19
C ALA A 142 -17.21 8.28 8.31
N PRO A 143 -16.89 8.79 7.09
CA PRO A 143 -15.79 8.27 6.27
C PRO A 143 -14.42 8.40 6.94
N LEU A 144 -14.20 9.47 7.71
CA LEU A 144 -12.94 9.71 8.43
C LEU A 144 -12.73 8.63 9.49
N LEU A 145 -13.73 8.40 10.34
CA LEU A 145 -13.69 7.41 11.42
C LEU A 145 -13.70 5.98 10.88
N ALA A 146 -14.53 5.69 9.88
CA ALA A 146 -14.56 4.39 9.21
C ALA A 146 -13.20 4.06 8.60
N GLY A 147 -12.57 5.01 7.91
CA GLY A 147 -11.24 4.87 7.34
C GLY A 147 -10.19 4.56 8.39
N ALA A 148 -10.16 5.35 9.47
CA ALA A 148 -9.23 5.15 10.58
C ALA A 148 -9.36 3.77 11.23
N ILE A 149 -10.59 3.38 11.61
CA ILE A 149 -10.87 2.10 12.29
C ILE A 149 -10.59 0.92 11.34
N ALA A 150 -11.03 1.01 10.08
CA ALA A 150 -10.75 -0.01 9.08
C ALA A 150 -9.26 -0.21 8.88
N ARG A 151 -8.47 0.88 8.87
CA ARG A 151 -7.01 0.80 8.72
C ARG A 151 -6.33 0.18 9.92
N VAL A 152 -6.76 0.47 11.15
CA VAL A 152 -6.24 -0.17 12.35
C VAL A 152 -6.49 -1.68 12.29
N GLY A 153 -7.73 -2.09 11.97
CA GLY A 153 -8.09 -3.50 11.83
C GLY A 153 -7.28 -4.20 10.75
N SER A 154 -7.22 -3.63 9.54
CA SER A 154 -6.49 -4.24 8.41
C SER A 154 -4.99 -4.34 8.68
N ALA A 155 -4.36 -3.28 9.20
CA ALA A 155 -2.93 -3.28 9.50
C ALA A 155 -2.58 -4.30 10.59
N THR A 156 -3.44 -4.50 11.58
CA THR A 156 -3.24 -5.49 12.64
C THR A 156 -3.26 -6.92 12.08
N VAL A 157 -4.19 -7.24 11.18
CA VAL A 157 -4.28 -8.57 10.54
C VAL A 157 -3.09 -8.82 9.61
N ILE A 158 -2.61 -7.79 8.91
CA ILE A 158 -1.58 -7.92 7.87
C ILE A 158 -0.15 -7.79 8.43
N SER A 159 0.04 -7.19 9.61
CA SER A 159 1.37 -6.94 10.20
C SER A 159 2.29 -8.18 10.24
N PRO A 160 1.83 -9.39 10.61
CA PRO A 160 2.70 -10.57 10.60
C PRO A 160 3.21 -10.91 9.19
N LEU A 161 2.36 -10.78 8.17
CA LEU A 161 2.73 -11.03 6.77
C LEU A 161 3.72 -9.97 6.26
N GLU A 162 3.52 -8.70 6.63
CA GLU A 162 4.46 -7.62 6.33
C GLU A 162 5.83 -7.85 6.98
N LEU A 163 5.87 -8.36 8.21
CA LEU A 163 7.13 -8.70 8.88
C LEU A 163 7.88 -9.81 8.11
N ILE A 164 7.17 -10.85 7.69
CA ILE A 164 7.74 -11.96 6.90
C ILE A 164 8.31 -11.43 5.59
N ARG A 165 7.55 -10.59 4.88
CA ARG A 165 8.00 -9.93 3.65
C ARG A 165 9.24 -9.10 3.84
N THR A 166 9.22 -8.22 4.83
CA THR A 166 10.33 -7.28 5.06
C THR A 166 11.59 -8.04 5.42
N LYS A 167 11.51 -9.15 6.17
CA LYS A 167 12.66 -10.05 6.38
C LYS A 167 13.14 -10.70 5.09
N LEU A 168 12.25 -11.26 4.28
CA LEU A 168 12.59 -11.85 2.97
C LEU A 168 13.21 -10.83 1.99
N GLN A 169 12.75 -9.59 2.02
CA GLN A 169 13.28 -8.51 1.19
C GLN A 169 14.62 -7.96 1.71
N SER A 170 14.83 -7.99 3.03
CA SER A 170 16.02 -7.46 3.69
C SER A 170 17.18 -8.45 3.69
N GLN A 171 16.92 -9.75 3.85
CA GLN A 171 17.93 -10.78 3.98
C GLN A 171 17.55 -11.98 3.10
N LYS A 172 18.54 -12.52 2.38
CA LYS A 172 18.39 -13.84 1.76
C LYS A 172 18.35 -14.90 2.85
N GLN A 173 17.15 -15.31 3.21
CA GLN A 173 16.92 -16.48 4.04
C GLN A 173 16.11 -17.48 3.24
N SER A 174 16.51 -18.74 3.25
CA SER A 174 15.66 -19.83 2.78
C SER A 174 14.35 -19.81 3.59
N TYR A 175 13.23 -20.26 2.99
CA TYR A 175 11.96 -20.37 3.69
C TYR A 175 12.08 -21.16 5.00
N ARG A 176 12.99 -22.15 5.05
CA ARG A 176 13.29 -22.92 6.26
C ARG A 176 13.98 -22.09 7.34
N GLU A 177 14.96 -21.28 6.95
CA GLU A 177 15.68 -20.37 7.86
C GLU A 177 14.75 -19.27 8.38
N LEU A 178 13.87 -18.75 7.53
CA LEU A 178 12.85 -17.78 7.92
C LEU A 178 11.87 -18.38 8.92
N THR A 179 11.40 -19.60 8.66
CA THR A 179 10.49 -20.31 9.58
C THR A 179 11.16 -20.57 10.92
N ASN A 180 12.43 -20.98 10.92
CA ASN A 180 13.22 -21.15 12.14
C ASN A 180 13.43 -19.83 12.87
N CYS A 181 13.69 -18.73 12.16
CA CYS A 181 13.84 -17.40 12.72
C CYS A 181 12.54 -16.90 13.37
N ILE A 182 11.40 -17.10 12.71
CA ILE A 182 10.08 -16.76 13.26
C ILE A 182 9.77 -17.62 14.48
N ARG A 183 9.99 -18.94 14.39
CA ARG A 183 9.78 -19.86 15.51
C ARG A 183 10.63 -19.47 16.71
N SER A 184 11.91 -19.18 16.48
CA SER A 184 12.83 -18.72 17.51
C SER A 184 12.37 -17.39 18.12
N ALA A 185 11.96 -16.41 17.30
CA ALA A 185 11.44 -15.13 17.78
C ALA A 185 10.16 -15.27 18.62
N VAL A 186 9.25 -16.18 18.23
CA VAL A 186 8.03 -16.47 18.99
C VAL A 186 8.35 -17.19 20.31
N GLN A 187 9.38 -18.03 20.34
CA GLN A 187 9.83 -18.70 21.57
C GLN A 187 10.55 -17.75 22.55
N THR A 188 11.29 -16.76 22.05
CA THR A 188 12.09 -15.85 22.89
C THR A 188 11.34 -14.59 23.31
N GLU A 189 10.69 -13.91 22.36
CA GLU A 189 9.97 -12.63 22.58
C GLU A 189 8.44 -12.82 22.70
N GLY A 190 7.94 -14.05 22.50
CA GLY A 190 6.51 -14.34 22.47
C GLY A 190 5.86 -14.05 21.12
N TRP A 191 4.58 -14.39 21.01
CA TRP A 191 3.77 -14.18 19.80
C TRP A 191 3.62 -12.71 19.38
N TRP A 192 3.70 -11.76 20.32
CA TRP A 192 3.68 -10.31 20.05
C TRP A 192 4.85 -9.82 19.17
N SER A 193 5.94 -10.60 19.07
CA SER A 193 7.06 -10.31 18.18
C SER A 193 6.66 -10.17 16.70
N LEU A 194 5.56 -10.80 16.29
CA LEU A 194 5.02 -10.71 14.92
C LEU A 194 4.42 -9.33 14.59
N TRP A 195 4.05 -8.54 15.61
CA TRP A 195 3.54 -7.18 15.46
C TRP A 195 4.61 -6.10 15.67
N ARG A 196 5.88 -6.51 15.73
CA ARG A 196 7.00 -5.58 15.85
C ARG A 196 7.05 -4.68 14.61
N GLY A 197 6.86 -3.38 14.84
CA GLY A 197 6.77 -2.37 13.77
C GLY A 197 5.35 -1.90 13.44
N LEU A 198 4.31 -2.49 14.05
CA LEU A 198 2.93 -2.06 13.86
C LEU A 198 2.73 -0.59 14.25
N GLY A 199 3.30 -0.14 15.37
CA GLY A 199 3.16 1.26 15.85
C GLY A 199 3.57 2.31 14.81
N PRO A 200 4.81 2.28 14.28
CA PRO A 200 5.23 3.16 13.19
C PRO A 200 4.40 3.01 11.90
N THR A 201 3.82 1.85 11.63
CA THR A 201 2.91 1.66 10.50
C THR A 201 1.57 2.35 10.75
N LEU A 202 0.94 2.12 11.91
CA LEU A 202 -0.31 2.78 12.29
C LEU A 202 -0.19 4.30 12.33
N LEU A 203 0.92 4.82 12.87
CA LEU A 203 1.16 6.27 12.95
C LEU A 203 1.12 6.96 11.58
N ARG A 204 1.52 6.27 10.52
CA ARG A 204 1.46 6.79 9.15
C ARG A 204 0.13 6.48 8.50
N ASP A 205 -0.28 5.23 8.58
CA ASP A 205 -1.35 4.67 7.76
C ASP A 205 -2.73 5.15 8.21
N VAL A 206 -2.94 5.30 9.52
CA VAL A 206 -4.23 5.72 10.09
C VAL A 206 -4.54 7.17 9.74
N PRO A 207 -3.65 8.16 9.97
CA PRO A 207 -3.90 9.54 9.54
C PRO A 207 -4.05 9.65 8.02
N PHE A 208 -3.28 8.87 7.26
CA PHE A 208 -3.38 8.86 5.80
C PHE A 208 -4.77 8.38 5.37
N SER A 209 -5.24 7.26 5.93
CA SER A 209 -6.55 6.68 5.60
C SER A 209 -7.71 7.59 5.97
N ALA A 210 -7.66 8.18 7.16
CA ALA A 210 -8.68 9.08 7.68
C ALA A 210 -8.86 10.31 6.76
N MET A 211 -7.74 10.97 6.44
CA MET A 211 -7.73 12.13 5.54
C MET A 211 -8.09 11.73 4.11
N TYR A 212 -7.61 10.59 3.63
CA TYR A 212 -7.91 10.11 2.29
C TYR A 212 -9.40 9.93 2.07
N TRP A 213 -10.08 9.15 2.92
CA TRP A 213 -11.50 8.86 2.75
C TRP A 213 -12.40 10.08 2.98
N TYR A 214 -12.06 10.93 3.95
CA TYR A 214 -12.77 12.19 4.16
C TYR A 214 -12.71 13.09 2.91
N ASN A 215 -11.50 13.37 2.41
CA ASN A 215 -11.32 14.22 1.23
C ASN A 215 -11.87 13.56 -0.04
N TYR A 216 -11.82 12.23 -0.13
CA TYR A 216 -12.36 11.49 -1.27
C TYR A 216 -13.88 11.61 -1.34
N GLU A 217 -14.60 11.33 -0.24
CA GLU A 217 -16.06 11.44 -0.23
C GLU A 217 -16.51 12.89 -0.43
N TRP A 218 -15.84 13.85 0.21
CA TRP A 218 -16.10 15.28 0.02
C TRP A 218 -15.88 15.70 -1.44
N GLY A 219 -14.72 15.38 -2.00
CA GLY A 219 -14.37 15.72 -3.39
C GLY A 219 -15.29 15.04 -4.40
N LYS A 220 -15.63 13.77 -4.18
CA LYS A 220 -16.57 13.04 -5.04
C LYS A 220 -17.94 13.72 -5.07
N THR A 221 -18.51 14.07 -3.90
CA THR A 221 -19.81 14.74 -3.83
C THR A 221 -19.76 16.13 -4.48
N TRP A 222 -18.71 16.90 -4.22
CA TRP A 222 -18.52 18.23 -4.82
C TRP A 222 -18.43 18.16 -6.36
N LEU A 223 -17.62 17.25 -6.92
CA LEU A 223 -17.51 17.08 -8.37
C LEU A 223 -18.82 16.55 -9.00
N CYS A 224 -19.57 15.68 -8.31
CA CYS A 224 -20.86 15.20 -8.80
C CYS A 224 -21.90 16.32 -8.87
N GLN A 225 -21.94 17.18 -7.85
CA GLN A 225 -22.83 18.35 -7.84
C GLN A 225 -22.45 19.34 -8.94
N TRP A 226 -21.16 19.58 -9.15
CA TRP A 226 -20.71 20.48 -10.22
C TRP A 226 -21.08 19.96 -11.61
N ASN A 227 -20.95 18.66 -11.86
CA ASN A 227 -21.30 18.05 -13.15
C ASN A 227 -22.79 17.69 -13.30
N ASN A 228 -23.64 17.98 -12.31
CA ASN A 228 -25.06 17.58 -12.26
C ASN A 228 -25.29 16.07 -12.50
N THR A 229 -24.38 15.22 -12.03
CA THR A 229 -24.48 13.76 -12.16
C THR A 229 -24.86 13.13 -10.84
N THR A 230 -25.87 12.26 -10.83
CA THR A 230 -26.29 11.49 -9.65
C THR A 230 -25.35 10.32 -9.32
N GLU A 231 -24.69 9.76 -10.33
CA GLU A 231 -23.70 8.69 -10.16
C GLU A 231 -22.28 9.18 -10.50
N PRO A 232 -21.27 8.79 -9.71
CA PRO A 232 -19.90 9.25 -9.93
C PRO A 232 -19.28 8.54 -11.16
N THR A 233 -18.99 9.31 -12.21
CA THR A 233 -18.27 8.83 -13.40
C THR A 233 -16.83 8.40 -13.05
N PHE A 234 -16.23 7.53 -13.87
CA PHE A 234 -14.82 7.14 -13.74
C PHE A 234 -13.89 8.36 -13.58
N THR A 235 -14.06 9.41 -14.38
CA THR A 235 -13.24 10.64 -14.28
C THR A 235 -13.38 11.34 -12.94
N ILE A 236 -14.59 11.40 -12.38
CA ILE A 236 -14.85 12.01 -11.06
C ILE A 236 -14.13 11.21 -9.97
N THR A 237 -14.28 9.89 -9.98
CA THR A 237 -13.62 9.01 -8.99
C THR A 237 -12.10 9.03 -9.13
N PHE A 238 -11.58 9.14 -10.36
CA PHE A 238 -10.16 9.25 -10.64
C PHE A 238 -9.56 10.56 -10.13
N ILE A 239 -10.16 11.71 -10.46
CA ILE A 239 -9.69 13.04 -10.02
C ILE A 239 -9.82 13.19 -8.50
N SER A 240 -10.95 12.82 -7.92
CA SER A 240 -11.15 12.83 -6.47
C SER A 240 -10.18 11.89 -5.75
N GLY A 241 -9.89 10.72 -6.34
CA GLY A 241 -8.89 9.77 -5.85
C GLY A 241 -7.46 10.33 -5.86
N ALA A 242 -7.05 10.95 -6.97
CA ALA A 242 -5.74 11.59 -7.10
C ALA A 242 -5.58 12.77 -6.13
N GLY A 243 -6.59 13.63 -6.06
CA GLY A 243 -6.61 14.82 -5.21
C GLY A 243 -6.59 14.46 -3.72
N SER A 244 -7.49 13.59 -3.27
CA SER A 244 -7.54 13.11 -1.88
C SER A 244 -6.25 12.41 -1.46
N GLY A 245 -5.68 11.54 -2.33
CA GLY A 245 -4.39 10.88 -2.09
C GLY A 245 -3.24 11.88 -1.96
N SER A 246 -3.24 12.94 -2.76
CA SER A 246 -2.22 14.00 -2.71
C SER A 246 -2.30 14.80 -1.42
N ILE A 247 -3.51 15.25 -1.02
CA ILE A 247 -3.72 15.99 0.22
C ILE A 247 -3.33 15.13 1.42
N ALA A 248 -3.78 13.87 1.47
CA ALA A 248 -3.42 12.93 2.52
C ALA A 248 -1.89 12.69 2.58
N ALA A 249 -1.23 12.59 1.43
CA ALA A 249 0.23 12.44 1.35
C ALA A 249 0.99 13.67 1.85
N ILE A 250 0.46 14.88 1.66
CA ILE A 250 1.08 16.12 2.17
C ILE A 250 0.92 16.19 3.69
N VAL A 251 -0.29 15.99 4.19
CA VAL A 251 -0.61 16.07 5.63
C VAL A 251 0.19 15.03 6.43
N THR A 252 0.40 13.85 5.87
CA THR A 252 1.13 12.77 6.55
C THR A 252 2.62 12.74 6.27
N LEU A 253 3.17 13.71 5.54
CA LEU A 253 4.60 13.73 5.19
C LEU A 253 5.54 13.85 6.39
N PRO A 254 5.23 14.67 7.42
CA PRO A 254 6.07 14.71 8.62
C PRO A 254 6.22 13.35 9.31
N PHE A 255 5.14 12.55 9.35
CA PHE A 255 5.17 11.21 9.94
C PHE A 255 6.01 10.22 9.12
N ASP A 256 5.97 10.33 7.79
CA ASP A 256 6.81 9.55 6.88
C ASP A 256 8.30 9.85 7.06
N VAL A 257 8.66 11.14 7.18
CA VAL A 257 10.05 11.55 7.41
C VAL A 257 10.55 11.04 8.75
N VAL A 258 9.75 11.14 9.81
CA VAL A 258 10.15 10.64 11.14
C VAL A 258 10.35 9.12 11.11
N LYS A 259 9.45 8.37 10.47
CA LYS A 259 9.57 6.90 10.33
C LYS A 259 10.81 6.51 9.55
N THR A 260 11.06 7.14 8.40
CA THR A 260 12.20 6.81 7.55
C THR A 260 13.54 7.15 8.23
N ARG A 261 13.66 8.30 8.89
CA ARG A 261 14.86 8.67 9.67
C ARG A 261 15.11 7.68 10.81
N ARG A 262 14.06 7.28 11.54
CA ARG A 262 14.17 6.27 12.59
C ARG A 262 14.63 4.91 12.05
N GLN A 263 14.11 4.50 10.90
CA GLN A 263 14.51 3.24 10.26
C GLN A 263 15.96 3.26 9.79
N VAL A 264 16.45 4.40 9.28
CA VAL A 264 17.86 4.59 8.91
C VAL A 264 18.77 4.57 10.14
N GLU A 265 18.39 5.25 11.23
CA GLU A 265 19.15 5.27 12.49
C GLU A 265 19.26 3.86 13.10
N LEU A 266 18.16 3.11 13.15
CA LEU A 266 18.15 1.72 13.60
C LEU A 266 19.05 0.82 12.75
N GLY A 267 19.03 0.99 11.42
CA GLY A 267 19.91 0.23 10.51
C GLY A 267 21.39 0.54 10.74
N ALA A 268 21.74 1.80 11.02
CA ALA A 268 23.12 2.20 11.31
C ALA A 268 23.62 1.65 12.66
N LEU A 269 22.76 1.57 13.68
CA LEU A 269 23.08 0.99 14.99
C LEU A 269 23.30 -0.52 14.91
N GLN A 270 22.43 -1.23 14.18
CA GLN A 270 22.60 -2.66 13.92
C GLN A 270 23.91 -2.97 13.21
N ALA A 271 24.35 -2.12 12.27
CA ALA A 271 25.62 -2.30 11.57
C ALA A 271 26.86 -2.07 12.45
N LYS A 272 26.73 -1.34 13.57
CA LYS A 272 27.83 -1.04 14.49
C LYS A 272 27.93 -2.00 15.69
N ASN A 273 27.08 -3.02 15.80
CA ASN A 273 27.00 -3.93 16.97
C ASN A 273 26.91 -3.19 18.32
N SER A 274 26.46 -1.92 18.33
CA SER A 274 26.29 -1.13 19.55
C SER A 274 24.84 -1.24 19.99
N SER A 275 24.60 -1.89 21.13
CA SER A 275 23.28 -2.02 21.76
C SER A 275 22.87 -0.75 22.52
N ASP A 276 23.19 0.43 22.00
CA ASP A 276 22.67 1.66 22.58
C ASP A 276 21.18 1.76 22.26
N GLN A 277 20.36 1.64 23.31
CA GLN A 277 18.92 1.80 23.25
C GLN A 277 18.55 3.20 22.78
N VAL A 278 18.38 3.39 21.47
CA VAL A 278 17.71 4.59 20.98
C VAL A 278 16.20 4.38 21.09
N SER A 279 15.70 4.49 22.33
CA SER A 279 14.28 4.75 22.60
C SER A 279 14.03 6.26 22.54
N SER A 280 14.34 6.87 21.40
CA SER A 280 13.92 8.24 21.16
C SER A 280 12.44 8.23 20.79
N SER A 281 11.62 8.91 21.60
CA SER A 281 10.20 9.11 21.29
C SER A 281 10.07 9.73 19.89
N THR A 282 9.06 9.34 19.11
CA THR A 282 8.75 9.92 17.78
C THR A 282 8.81 11.46 17.80
N PHE A 283 8.36 12.06 18.90
CA PHE A 283 8.38 13.50 19.10
C PHE A 283 9.80 14.08 19.24
N SER A 284 10.70 13.38 19.94
CA SER A 284 12.11 13.79 20.06
C SER A 284 12.83 13.73 18.71
N VAL A 285 12.55 12.73 17.87
CA VAL A 285 13.07 12.66 16.50
C VAL A 285 12.55 13.82 15.66
N MET A 286 11.25 14.12 15.74
CA MET A 286 10.64 15.25 15.04
C MET A 286 11.27 16.59 15.46
N ARG A 287 11.45 16.82 16.76
CA ARG A 287 12.11 18.02 17.29
C ARG A 287 13.56 18.14 16.83
N ARG A 288 14.30 17.04 16.80
CA ARG A 288 15.69 16.98 16.29
C ARG A 288 15.77 17.33 14.81
N ILE A 289 14.84 16.84 13.99
CA ILE A 289 14.77 17.17 12.56
C ILE A 289 14.52 18.67 12.36
N VAL A 290 13.56 19.24 13.09
CA VAL A 290 13.25 20.67 13.01
C VAL A 290 14.43 21.52 13.46
N ALA A 291 15.18 21.09 14.48
CA ALA A 291 16.37 21.79 14.95
C ALA A 291 17.54 21.74 13.95
N GLN A 292 17.69 20.67 13.17
CA GLN A 292 18.81 20.47 12.23
C GLN A 292 18.51 20.98 10.81
N ASP A 293 17.39 20.58 10.23
CA ASP A 293 17.02 20.82 8.83
C ASP A 293 15.91 21.89 8.69
N GLY A 294 15.44 22.44 9.81
CA GLY A 294 14.28 23.35 9.86
C GLY A 294 12.95 22.64 9.54
N PHE A 295 11.87 23.42 9.44
CA PHE A 295 10.54 22.91 9.08
C PHE A 295 10.50 22.28 7.67
N ARG A 296 11.35 22.74 6.75
CA ARG A 296 11.47 22.16 5.40
C ARG A 296 11.98 20.72 5.42
N GLY A 297 12.76 20.34 6.43
CA GLY A 297 13.23 18.97 6.63
C GLY A 297 12.09 17.96 6.80
N LEU A 298 10.97 18.37 7.41
CA LEU A 298 9.78 17.51 7.59
C LEU A 298 9.03 17.22 6.29
N PHE A 299 9.29 18.00 5.24
CA PHE A 299 8.68 17.83 3.91
C PHE A 299 9.70 17.36 2.85
N ALA A 300 10.86 16.88 3.28
CA ALA A 300 11.87 16.32 2.40
C ALA A 300 11.30 15.08 1.65
N GLY A 301 11.39 15.10 0.32
CA GLY A 301 10.88 14.02 -0.52
C GLY A 301 9.38 14.10 -0.86
N PHE A 302 8.74 15.26 -0.67
CA PHE A 302 7.32 15.46 -1.03
C PHE A 302 7.01 15.10 -2.49
N LEU A 303 7.83 15.56 -3.43
CA LEU A 303 7.55 15.41 -4.86
C LEU A 303 7.62 13.93 -5.31
N PRO A 304 8.68 13.16 -4.99
CA PRO A 304 8.69 11.72 -5.24
C PRO A 304 7.53 10.96 -4.60
N ARG A 305 7.03 11.43 -3.43
CA ARG A 305 5.87 10.83 -2.78
C ARG A 305 4.59 11.12 -3.58
N LEU A 306 4.35 12.36 -3.97
CA LEU A 306 3.16 12.75 -4.73
C LEU A 306 3.08 12.03 -6.08
N ILE A 307 4.19 11.98 -6.82
CA ILE A 307 4.27 11.29 -8.12
C ILE A 307 3.88 9.81 -7.99
N LYS A 308 4.19 9.17 -6.86
CA LYS A 308 3.80 7.77 -6.60
C LYS A 308 2.37 7.64 -6.11
N VAL A 309 1.98 8.42 -5.10
CA VAL A 309 0.72 8.23 -4.38
C VAL A 309 -0.48 8.65 -5.22
N ALA A 310 -0.40 9.78 -5.94
CA ALA A 310 -1.55 10.29 -6.68
C ALA A 310 -2.05 9.31 -7.76
N PRO A 311 -1.20 8.75 -8.64
CA PRO A 311 -1.65 7.77 -9.63
C PRO A 311 -2.12 6.46 -8.99
N ALA A 312 -1.41 5.98 -7.96
CA ALA A 312 -1.77 4.73 -7.29
C ALA A 312 -3.16 4.81 -6.63
N CYS A 313 -3.44 5.91 -5.92
CA CYS A 313 -4.75 6.15 -5.32
C CYS A 313 -5.84 6.34 -6.37
N ALA A 314 -5.56 7.07 -7.45
CA ALA A 314 -6.51 7.31 -8.54
C ALA A 314 -6.95 6.00 -9.22
N ILE A 315 -5.99 5.17 -9.62
CA ILE A 315 -6.25 3.88 -10.27
C ILE A 315 -6.99 2.93 -9.33
N MET A 316 -6.56 2.84 -8.08
CA MET A 316 -7.18 1.95 -7.09
C MET A 316 -8.66 2.27 -6.90
N ILE A 317 -8.97 3.53 -6.61
CA ILE A 317 -10.34 3.92 -6.27
C ILE A 317 -11.25 3.96 -7.48
N SER A 318 -10.76 4.39 -8.64
CA SER A 318 -11.57 4.44 -9.85
C SER A 318 -11.94 3.02 -10.31
N SER A 319 -11.02 2.07 -10.20
CA SER A 319 -11.28 0.66 -10.48
C SER A 319 -12.25 0.03 -9.48
N TYR A 320 -12.09 0.38 -8.20
CA TYR A 320 -12.96 -0.10 -7.13
C TYR A 320 -14.41 0.39 -7.31
N GLU A 321 -14.60 1.69 -7.54
CA GLU A 321 -15.93 2.27 -7.78
C GLU A 321 -16.54 1.78 -9.09
N PHE A 322 -15.74 1.65 -10.15
CA PHE A 322 -16.20 1.05 -11.40
C PHE A 322 -16.69 -0.38 -11.19
N GLY A 323 -15.94 -1.20 -10.45
CA GLY A 323 -16.35 -2.55 -10.09
C GLY A 323 -17.66 -2.58 -9.30
N LYS A 324 -17.82 -1.68 -8.32
CA LYS A 324 -19.07 -1.55 -7.55
C LYS A 324 -20.24 -1.14 -8.44
N ALA A 325 -20.05 -0.16 -9.32
CA ALA A 325 -21.08 0.28 -10.27
C ALA A 325 -21.50 -0.85 -11.21
N PHE A 326 -20.54 -1.62 -11.72
CA PHE A 326 -20.79 -2.80 -12.55
C PHE A 326 -21.65 -3.85 -11.84
N PHE A 327 -21.31 -4.20 -10.60
CA PHE A 327 -22.10 -5.16 -9.82
C PHE A 327 -23.48 -4.62 -9.42
N ARG A 328 -23.59 -3.32 -9.11
CA ARG A 328 -24.89 -2.68 -8.83
C ARG A 328 -25.82 -2.80 -10.03
N LYS A 329 -25.35 -2.43 -11.22
CA LYS A 329 -26.12 -2.54 -12.47
C LYS A 329 -26.53 -4.00 -12.74
N ARG A 330 -25.61 -4.95 -12.59
CA ARG A 330 -25.89 -6.38 -12.79
C ARG A 330 -26.91 -6.94 -11.80
N ASN A 331 -26.87 -6.50 -10.55
CA ASN A 331 -27.84 -6.93 -9.52
C ASN A 331 -29.22 -6.32 -9.79
N GLN A 332 -29.28 -5.04 -10.18
CA GLN A 332 -30.53 -4.38 -10.58
C GLN A 332 -31.18 -5.05 -11.79
N GLU A 333 -30.40 -5.53 -12.78
CA GLU A 333 -30.93 -6.26 -13.94
C GLU A 333 -31.40 -7.69 -13.62
N ARG A 334 -30.90 -8.30 -12.53
CA ARG A 334 -31.29 -9.66 -12.11
C ARG A 334 -32.62 -9.70 -11.37
N ILE A 335 -32.92 -8.68 -10.56
CA ILE A 335 -34.15 -8.62 -9.74
C ILE A 335 -35.42 -8.70 -10.63
N PRO A 336 -35.56 -7.94 -11.73
CA PRO A 336 -36.71 -8.05 -12.64
C PRO A 336 -36.83 -9.42 -13.30
N ARG A 337 -35.71 -10.06 -13.67
CA ARG A 337 -35.74 -11.39 -14.31
C ARG A 337 -36.22 -12.48 -13.36
N GLN A 338 -35.86 -12.39 -12.08
CA GLN A 338 -36.36 -13.33 -11.07
C GLN A 338 -37.86 -13.13 -10.82
N LEU A 339 -38.33 -11.88 -10.75
CA LEU A 339 -39.76 -11.60 -10.62
C LEU A 339 -40.55 -12.13 -11.82
N GLN A 340 -40.03 -11.97 -13.04
CA GLN A 340 -40.65 -12.49 -14.27
C GLN A 340 -40.66 -14.02 -14.36
N SER A 341 -39.63 -14.72 -13.84
CA SER A 341 -39.58 -16.19 -13.84
C SER A 341 -40.40 -16.85 -12.73
N THR A 342 -40.80 -16.11 -11.70
CA THR A 342 -41.63 -16.65 -10.60
C THR A 342 -43.13 -16.45 -10.87
N SER A 343 -43.47 -15.62 -11.86
CA SER A 343 -44.85 -15.35 -12.31
C SER A 343 -45.31 -16.25 -13.48
N THR A 344 -44.51 -17.22 -13.89
CA THR A 344 -44.80 -18.22 -14.94
C THR A 344 -44.76 -19.61 -14.35
#